data_AF-A0A940EHA3-F1
#
_entry.id   AF-A0A940EHA3-F1
#
_cell.length_a   1.000
_cell.length_b   1.000
_cell.length_c   1.000
_cell.angle_alpha   90.00
_cell.angle_beta   90.00
_cell.angle_gamma   90.00
#
_symmetry.space_group_name_H-M   'P 1'
#
loop_
_entity.id
_entity.type
_entity.pdbx_description
1 polymer ?
#
loop_
_entity_poly.entity_id
_entity_poly.type
_entity_poly.pdbx_seq_one_letter_code
_entity_poly.pdbx_strand_id
1 'polypeptide(L)'
;MPNVIAMGLKQGATLRAALAFDQAEWDQVFPADNIRCEARLGGVLRPVTVTPRQDLLCVIFSADTSDWPIGENHLDLRVERNGFTVYIPELATVAIPILEHVTEAPE
;
A
#
# COMPACT_ATOMS: atom_id res chain seq x y z
N MET A 1 14.64 -28.76 -7.64
CA MET A 1 13.38 -28.37 -6.99
C MET A 1 13.19 -26.89 -7.24
N PRO A 2 12.01 -26.41 -7.68
CA PRO A 2 11.81 -24.97 -7.79
C PRO A 2 11.73 -24.37 -6.38
N ASN A 3 12.56 -23.37 -6.10
CA ASN A 3 12.47 -22.56 -4.89
C ASN A 3 11.08 -21.92 -4.84
N VAL A 4 10.27 -22.28 -3.84
CA VAL A 4 9.02 -21.55 -3.59
C VAL A 4 9.38 -20.23 -2.95
N ILE A 5 9.36 -19.16 -3.73
CA ILE A 5 9.43 -17.79 -3.22
C ILE A 5 8.05 -17.48 -2.66
N ALA A 6 7.90 -17.49 -1.33
CA ALA A 6 6.72 -16.92 -0.70
C ALA A 6 6.75 -15.40 -0.92
N MET A 7 5.92 -14.89 -1.83
CA MET A 7 5.70 -13.46 -2.01
C MET A 7 4.54 -13.05 -1.09
N GLY A 8 4.83 -12.37 0.02
CA GLY A 8 3.80 -11.83 0.92
C GLY A 8 4.31 -11.24 2.22
N LEU A 9 3.44 -10.55 2.94
CA LEU A 9 3.74 -9.98 4.26
C LEU A 9 3.28 -10.96 5.34
N LYS A 10 4.11 -11.18 6.36
CA LYS A 10 3.70 -11.90 7.54
C LYS A 10 2.66 -11.09 8.31
N GLN A 11 1.60 -11.73 8.80
CA GLN A 11 0.66 -11.10 9.73
C GLN A 11 1.40 -10.56 10.97
N GLY A 12 1.09 -9.33 11.37
CA GLY A 12 1.80 -8.63 12.45
C GLY A 12 3.10 -7.95 12.02
N ALA A 13 3.46 -7.98 10.74
CA ALA A 13 4.51 -7.12 10.21
C ALA A 13 4.03 -5.67 10.10
N THR A 14 4.97 -4.73 10.18
CA THR A 14 4.71 -3.36 9.72
C THR A 14 4.89 -3.30 8.22
N LEU A 15 3.81 -3.00 7.49
CA LEU A 15 3.91 -2.61 6.09
C LEU A 15 4.50 -1.20 6.04
N ARG A 16 5.60 -1.02 5.32
CA ARG A 16 6.11 0.31 4.95
C ARG A 16 6.53 0.31 3.49
N ALA A 17 5.92 1.20 2.71
CA ALA A 17 6.23 1.37 1.30
C ALA A 17 6.35 2.85 0.97
N ALA A 18 7.14 3.17 -0.05
CA ALA A 18 7.23 4.52 -0.59
C ALA A 18 6.87 4.47 -2.08
N LEU A 19 5.95 5.35 -2.50
CA LEU A 19 5.71 5.60 -3.90
C LEU A 19 6.46 6.88 -4.26
N ALA A 20 7.51 6.73 -5.06
CA ALA A 20 8.27 7.84 -5.60
C ALA A 20 7.60 8.35 -6.87
N PHE A 21 7.69 9.65 -7.09
CA PHE A 21 7.17 10.35 -8.23
C PHE A 21 8.32 11.10 -8.91
N ASP A 22 8.22 11.30 -10.22
CA ASP A 22 8.97 12.40 -10.83
C ASP A 22 8.32 13.76 -10.49
N GLN A 23 8.97 14.85 -10.90
CA GLN A 23 8.46 16.19 -10.59
C GLN A 23 7.09 16.48 -11.22
N ALA A 24 6.87 16.02 -12.45
CA ALA A 24 5.62 16.28 -13.18
C ALA A 24 4.44 15.49 -12.60
N GLU A 25 4.69 14.27 -12.13
CA GLU A 25 3.74 13.47 -11.36
C GLU A 25 3.49 14.11 -9.98
N TRP A 26 4.54 14.56 -9.30
CA TRP A 26 4.42 15.18 -7.99
C TRP A 26 3.57 16.44 -8.00
N ASP A 27 3.69 17.30 -9.02
CA ASP A 27 2.89 18.52 -9.17
C ASP A 27 1.39 18.24 -9.39
N GLN A 28 1.05 17.01 -9.78
CA GLN A 28 -0.35 16.54 -9.87
C GLN A 28 -0.87 16.07 -8.51
N VAL A 29 0.01 15.48 -7.68
CA VAL A 29 -0.29 14.96 -6.34
C VAL A 29 -0.24 16.03 -5.25
N PHE A 30 0.64 17.01 -5.38
CA PHE A 30 0.90 18.03 -4.39
C PHE A 30 0.92 19.44 -5.02
N PRO A 31 0.34 20.46 -4.37
CA PRO A 31 -0.46 20.38 -3.16
C PRO A 31 -1.84 19.74 -3.44
N ALA A 32 -2.21 18.78 -2.59
CA ALA A 32 -3.56 18.21 -2.54
C ALA A 32 -4.25 18.64 -1.25
N ASP A 33 -5.58 18.65 -1.29
CA ASP A 33 -6.41 18.91 -0.10
C ASP A 33 -6.33 17.72 0.87
N ASN A 34 -6.19 16.51 0.33
CA ASN A 34 -6.02 15.29 1.11
C ASN A 34 -5.29 14.20 0.30
N ILE A 35 -4.37 13.46 0.94
CA ILE A 35 -3.75 12.26 0.37
C ILE A 35 -4.11 11.11 1.30
N ARG A 36 -4.81 10.09 0.78
CA ARG A 36 -5.33 8.96 1.56
C ARG A 36 -4.93 7.64 0.93
N CYS A 37 -4.61 6.67 1.77
CA CYS A 37 -4.33 5.31 1.35
C CYS A 37 -5.22 4.38 2.15
N GLU A 38 -5.81 3.40 1.49
CA GLU A 38 -6.71 2.42 2.08
C GLU A 38 -6.27 1.01 1.69
N ALA A 39 -6.26 0.12 2.67
CA ALA A 39 -6.14 -1.30 2.42
C ALA A 39 -7.54 -1.90 2.33
N ARG A 40 -7.84 -2.62 1.25
CA ARG A 40 -9.06 -3.41 1.08
C ARG A 40 -8.78 -4.83 1.53
N LEU A 41 -9.32 -5.17 2.69
CA LEU A 41 -9.13 -6.44 3.38
C LEU A 41 -10.45 -7.20 3.44
N GLY A 42 -10.59 -8.28 2.68
CA GLY A 42 -11.85 -9.05 2.64
C GLY A 42 -13.08 -8.20 2.30
N GLY A 43 -12.93 -7.17 1.46
CA GLY A 43 -13.99 -6.23 1.10
C GLY A 43 -14.19 -5.05 2.07
N VAL A 44 -13.43 -4.98 3.16
CA VAL A 44 -13.48 -3.88 4.13
C VAL A 44 -12.33 -2.92 3.90
N LEU A 45 -12.61 -1.61 3.89
CA LEU A 45 -11.57 -0.57 3.80
C LEU A 45 -10.98 -0.29 5.19
N ARG A 46 -9.65 -0.32 5.27
CA ARG A 46 -8.88 0.05 6.46
C ARG A 46 -7.98 1.25 6.14
N PRO A 47 -7.93 2.26 7.01
CA PRO A 47 -7.04 3.40 6.78
C PRO A 47 -5.58 2.98 6.89
N VAL A 48 -4.75 3.48 5.98
CA VAL A 48 -3.30 3.35 6.02
C VAL A 48 -2.72 4.74 6.29
N THR A 49 -1.70 4.81 7.15
CA THR A 49 -1.06 6.10 7.46
C THR A 49 -0.29 6.57 6.23
N VAL A 50 -0.48 7.84 5.87
CA VAL A 50 0.15 8.47 4.71
C VAL A 50 1.01 9.64 5.16
N THR A 51 2.27 9.66 4.74
CA THR A 51 3.20 10.76 5.02
C THR A 51 3.81 11.26 3.71
N PRO A 52 3.36 12.42 3.19
CA PRO A 52 3.97 13.07 2.03
C PRO A 52 5.38 13.58 2.38
N ARG A 53 6.33 13.41 1.45
CA ARG A 53 7.72 13.86 1.55
C ARG A 53 8.08 14.67 0.31
N GLN A 54 7.83 15.98 0.39
CA GLN A 54 8.10 16.92 -0.71
C GLN A 54 9.57 16.97 -1.09
N ASP A 55 10.48 16.85 -0.12
CA ASP A 55 11.93 16.87 -0.31
C ASP A 55 12.43 15.67 -1.13
N LEU A 56 11.69 14.57 -1.12
CA LEU A 56 12.00 13.32 -1.81
C LEU A 56 11.01 12.97 -2.92
N LEU A 57 10.07 13.88 -3.23
CA LEU A 57 8.99 13.68 -4.20
C LEU A 57 8.30 12.32 -4.04
N CYS A 58 7.95 11.96 -2.81
CA CYS A 58 7.37 10.66 -2.52
C CYS A 58 6.26 10.70 -1.47
N VAL A 59 5.43 9.66 -1.46
CA VAL A 59 4.48 9.40 -0.38
C VAL A 59 4.86 8.09 0.30
N ILE A 60 4.97 8.13 1.63
CA ILE A 60 5.22 6.96 2.46
C ILE A 60 3.89 6.44 3.02
N PHE A 61 3.68 5.13 2.90
CA PHE A 61 2.54 4.41 3.48
C PHE A 61 3.02 3.55 4.63
N SER A 62 2.27 3.53 5.72
CA SER A 62 2.56 2.67 6.86
C SER A 62 1.29 2.07 7.45
N ALA A 63 1.30 0.77 7.71
CA ALA A 63 0.23 0.09 8.41
C ALA A 63 0.77 -1.02 9.33
N ASP A 64 0.08 -1.25 10.44
CA ASP A 64 0.21 -2.47 11.22
C ASP A 64 -0.71 -3.52 10.59
N THR A 65 -0.16 -4.70 10.30
CA THR A 65 -0.89 -5.82 9.68
C THR A 65 -1.34 -6.88 10.69
N SER A 66 -1.23 -6.61 12.00
CA SER A 66 -1.55 -7.58 13.07
C SER A 66 -2.99 -8.08 13.01
N ASP A 67 -3.94 -7.25 12.60
CA ASP A 67 -5.37 -7.59 12.49
C ASP A 67 -5.82 -7.85 11.04
N TRP A 68 -4.88 -7.91 10.09
CA TRP A 68 -5.23 -8.11 8.68
C TRP A 68 -5.54 -9.59 8.44
N PRO A 69 -6.63 -9.92 7.71
CA PRO A 69 -6.97 -11.29 7.39
C PRO A 69 -5.91 -11.91 6.48
N ILE A 70 -5.62 -13.19 6.73
CA ILE A 70 -4.76 -14.02 5.87
C ILE A 70 -5.39 -14.15 4.49
N GLY A 71 -4.57 -14.13 3.44
CA GLY A 71 -4.99 -14.27 2.05
C GLY A 71 -4.69 -13.03 1.20
N GLU A 72 -5.35 -12.95 0.04
CA GLU A 72 -5.14 -11.88 -0.93
C GLU A 72 -5.84 -10.60 -0.47
N ASN A 73 -5.05 -9.56 -0.26
CA ASN A 73 -5.54 -8.23 0.06
C ASN A 73 -5.00 -7.22 -0.95
N HIS A 74 -5.49 -5.99 -0.84
CA HIS A 74 -5.28 -4.97 -1.86
C HIS A 74 -5.01 -3.61 -1.21
N LEU A 75 -4.12 -2.82 -1.81
CA LEU A 75 -3.87 -1.44 -1.41
C LEU A 75 -4.33 -0.50 -2.53
N ASP A 76 -5.18 0.46 -2.16
CA ASP A 76 -5.69 1.51 -3.04
C ASP A 76 -5.19 2.86 -2.48
N LEU A 77 -4.40 3.58 -3.26
CA LEU A 77 -3.97 4.94 -2.94
C LEU A 77 -4.82 5.94 -3.73
N ARG A 78 -5.30 6.98 -3.04
CA ARG A 78 -6.13 8.03 -3.63
C ARG A 78 -5.71 9.43 -3.17
N VAL A 79 -5.78 10.37 -4.08
CA VAL A 79 -5.53 11.80 -3.84
C VAL A 79 -6.82 12.54 -4.08
N GLU A 80 -7.20 13.40 -3.14
CA GLU A 80 -8.33 14.30 -3.25
C GLU A 80 -7.82 15.72 -3.56
N ARG A 81 -8.23 16.27 -4.69
CA ARG A 81 -7.85 17.62 -5.14
C ARG A 81 -9.03 18.33 -5.79
N ASN A 82 -9.38 19.52 -5.30
CA ASN A 82 -10.49 20.32 -5.83
C ASN A 82 -11.84 19.56 -5.88
N GLY A 83 -12.07 18.65 -4.93
CA GLY A 83 -13.27 17.80 -4.89
C GLY A 83 -13.26 16.60 -5.85
N PHE A 84 -12.17 16.36 -6.58
CA PHE A 84 -11.99 15.16 -7.40
C PHE A 84 -11.12 14.14 -6.68
N THR A 85 -11.46 12.85 -6.82
CA THR A 85 -10.66 11.73 -6.33
C THR A 85 -9.90 11.10 -7.51
N VAL A 86 -8.58 11.04 -7.40
CA VAL A 86 -7.69 10.39 -8.37
C VAL A 86 -7.03 9.20 -7.69
N TYR A 87 -7.07 8.02 -8.32
CA TYR A 87 -6.36 6.83 -7.85
C TYR A 87 -4.93 6.82 -8.39
N ILE A 88 -3.99 6.40 -7.56
CA ILE A 88 -2.58 6.37 -7.90
C ILE A 88 -2.01 5.00 -7.55
N PRO A 89 -1.45 4.25 -8.50
CA PRO A 89 -1.55 4.44 -9.96
C PRO A 89 -2.99 4.41 -10.47
N GLU A 90 -3.23 4.97 -11.66
CA GLU A 90 -4.55 5.17 -12.29
C GLU A 90 -5.44 3.91 -12.33
N LEU A 91 -4.85 2.71 -12.20
CA LEU A 91 -5.53 1.41 -12.24
C LEU A 91 -4.99 0.36 -11.23
N ALA A 92 -4.04 0.69 -10.34
CA ALA A 92 -3.32 -0.37 -9.62
C ALA A 92 -3.87 -0.60 -8.21
N THR A 93 -4.70 -1.63 -8.11
CA THR A 93 -4.89 -2.37 -6.88
C THR A 93 -3.60 -3.17 -6.60
N VAL A 94 -2.75 -2.69 -5.69
CA VAL A 94 -1.51 -3.40 -5.36
C VAL A 94 -1.85 -4.62 -4.50
N ALA A 95 -1.59 -5.83 -5.00
CA ALA A 95 -1.82 -7.05 -4.26
C ALA A 95 -0.85 -7.16 -3.07
N ILE A 96 -1.40 -7.43 -1.88
CA ILE A 96 -0.67 -7.63 -0.63
C ILE A 96 -1.16 -8.93 0.01
N PRO A 97 -0.57 -10.08 -0.35
CA PRO A 97 -0.89 -11.33 0.33
C PRO A 97 -0.37 -11.30 1.77
N ILE A 98 -1.25 -11.61 2.73
CA ILE A 98 -0.91 -11.77 4.15
C ILE A 98 -0.77 -13.25 4.48
N LEU A 99 0.33 -13.63 5.12
CA LEU A 99 0.70 -15.00 5.45
C LEU A 99 0.66 -15.20 6.96
N GLU A 100 0.08 -16.32 7.41
CA GLU A 100 -0.04 -16.70 8.82
C GLU A 100 1.34 -16.85 9.47
N HIS A 101 2.23 -17.61 8.83
CA HIS A 101 3.58 -17.93 9.30
C HIS A 101 4.56 -18.13 8.12
N VAL A 102 5.85 -17.83 8.33
CA VAL A 102 6.92 -18.36 7.47
C VAL A 102 7.14 -19.80 7.90
N THR A 103 6.49 -20.75 7.24
CA THR A 103 6.81 -22.17 7.41
C THR A 103 7.98 -22.53 6.50
N GLU A 104 8.99 -23.20 7.04
CA GLU A 104 10.05 -23.81 6.23
C GLU A 104 9.41 -24.72 5.18
N ALA A 105 10.00 -24.76 3.98
CA ALA A 105 9.56 -25.70 2.95
C ALA A 105 9.75 -27.13 3.48
N PRO A 106 8.78 -28.04 3.30
CA PRO A 106 8.96 -29.43 3.68
C PRO A 106 10.14 -30.03 2.89
N GLU A 107 11.02 -30.74 3.60
CA GLU A 107 12.19 -31.47 3.05
C GLU A 107 11.82 -32.53 2.00
#